data_AF-A0A920G1J9-F1
#
_entry.id   AF-A0A920G1J9-F1
#
_cell.length_a   1.000
_cell.length_b   1.000
_cell.length_c   1.000
_cell.angle_alpha   90.00
_cell.angle_beta   90.00
_cell.angle_gamma   90.00
#
_symmetry.space_group_name_H-M   'P 1'
#
loop_
_entity.id
_entity.type
_entity.pdbx_description
1 polymer ?
#
loop_
_entity_poly.entity_id
_entity_poly.type
_entity_poly.pdbx_seq_one_letter_code
_entity_poly.pdbx_strand_id
1 'polypeptide(L)'
;MPYADNKNRSPNPPMGYSCDCTLSPAQQIDLVAEFHVNRIRPSRIAYRLGIDLAQIEAWLSGEQDSDRFQDLLRRHRRRNYQMQLRRAEQFRGQQSYEMRLAAERDLAQQQHR
;
A
#
# COMPACT_ATOMS: atom_id res chain seq x y z
N MET A 1 -35.64 -0.27 3.48
CA MET A 1 -34.22 0.01 3.15
C MET A 1 -33.35 -0.95 3.98
N PRO A 2 -33.03 -2.16 3.49
CA PRO A 2 -32.16 -3.06 4.25
C PRO A 2 -30.71 -2.61 4.08
N TYR A 3 -30.06 -2.29 5.20
CA TYR A 3 -28.66 -1.92 5.27
C TYR A 3 -27.80 -3.07 4.75
N ALA A 4 -26.92 -2.77 3.78
CA ALA A 4 -26.03 -3.74 3.18
C ALA A 4 -25.22 -4.48 4.27
N ASP A 5 -25.38 -5.79 4.24
CA ASP A 5 -24.72 -6.80 5.05
C ASP A 5 -23.19 -6.61 5.02
N ASN A 6 -22.60 -6.13 6.12
CA ASN A 6 -21.14 -6.04 6.33
C ASN A 6 -20.53 -7.43 6.61
N LYS A 7 -20.99 -8.47 5.90
CA LYS A 7 -20.60 -9.89 6.10
C LYS A 7 -19.14 -10.23 5.77
N ASN A 8 -18.36 -9.27 5.25
CA ASN A 8 -16.94 -9.44 4.93
C ASN A 8 -15.98 -8.74 5.90
N ARG A 9 -16.47 -8.18 7.00
CA ARG A 9 -15.58 -7.71 8.08
C ARG A 9 -15.43 -8.87 9.05
N SER A 10 -14.29 -9.56 9.02
CA SER A 10 -13.93 -10.46 10.13
C SER A 10 -14.15 -9.71 11.44
N PRO A 11 -14.85 -10.31 12.42
CA PRO A 11 -14.99 -9.70 13.74
C PRO A 11 -13.59 -9.35 14.25
N ASN A 12 -13.45 -8.16 14.84
CA ASN A 12 -12.19 -7.70 15.40
C ASN A 12 -11.74 -8.76 16.43
N PRO A 13 -10.67 -9.53 16.17
CA PRO A 13 -10.32 -10.63 17.05
C PRO A 13 -9.96 -10.07 18.43
N PRO A 14 -10.39 -10.72 19.53
CA PRO A 14 -10.24 -10.19 20.87
C PRO A 14 -8.78 -10.04 21.31
N MET A 15 -7.85 -10.79 20.70
CA MET A 15 -6.40 -10.57 20.76
C MET A 15 -5.75 -11.25 19.53
N GLY A 16 -5.04 -10.52 18.67
CA GLY A 16 -4.25 -11.10 17.57
C GLY A 16 -4.36 -10.41 16.20
N TYR A 17 -3.70 -10.99 15.19
CA TYR A 17 -3.81 -10.60 13.79
C TYR A 17 -5.21 -10.90 13.22
N SER A 18 -5.67 -10.16 12.20
CA SER A 18 -7.02 -10.31 11.67
C SER A 18 -7.28 -11.65 10.97
N CYS A 19 -6.22 -12.30 10.46
CA CYS A 19 -6.21 -13.56 9.73
C CYS A 19 -4.83 -14.23 9.85
N ASP A 20 -4.75 -15.54 9.66
CA ASP A 20 -3.48 -16.26 9.45
C ASP A 20 -2.91 -15.98 8.05
N CYS A 21 -1.58 -15.85 7.96
CA CYS A 21 -0.89 -15.55 6.72
C CYS A 21 -0.76 -16.79 5.83
N THR A 22 -1.52 -16.86 4.73
CA THR A 22 -1.43 -17.97 3.74
C THR A 22 -0.55 -17.63 2.54
N LEU A 23 0.04 -16.43 2.54
CA LEU A 23 0.83 -15.89 1.44
C LEU A 23 2.26 -16.44 1.48
N SER A 24 2.82 -16.71 0.30
CA SER A 24 4.24 -17.04 0.19
C SER A 24 5.13 -15.84 0.57
N PRO A 25 6.37 -16.05 1.06
CA PRO A 25 7.27 -14.95 1.44
C PRO A 25 7.49 -13.92 0.31
N ALA A 26 7.53 -14.40 -0.94
CA ALA A 26 7.65 -13.56 -2.12
C ALA A 26 6.43 -12.65 -2.36
N GLN A 27 5.22 -13.12 -2.03
CA GLN A 27 3.99 -12.34 -2.12
C GLN A 27 3.85 -11.38 -0.93
N GLN A 28 4.32 -11.79 0.25
CA GLN A 28 4.30 -10.94 1.44
C GLN A 28 5.11 -9.67 1.23
N ILE A 29 6.36 -9.80 0.77
CA ILE A 29 7.25 -8.66 0.52
C ILE A 29 6.70 -7.72 -0.57
N ASP A 30 6.07 -8.27 -1.62
CA ASP A 30 5.44 -7.49 -2.69
C ASP A 30 4.24 -6.69 -2.19
N LEU A 31 3.35 -7.33 -1.41
CA LEU A 31 2.19 -6.64 -0.83
C LEU A 31 2.59 -5.59 0.20
N VAL A 32 3.60 -5.87 1.03
CA VAL A 32 4.11 -4.88 2.00
C VAL A 32 4.66 -3.66 1.26
N ALA A 33 5.41 -3.86 0.18
CA ALA A 33 5.89 -2.76 -0.66
C ALA A 33 4.72 -1.95 -1.26
N GLU A 34 3.70 -2.62 -1.82
CA GLU A 34 2.51 -1.96 -2.35
C GLU A 34 1.77 -1.14 -1.29
N PHE A 35 1.53 -1.72 -0.11
CA PHE A 35 0.84 -1.01 0.98
C PHE A 35 1.67 0.14 1.55
N HIS A 36 2.99 -0.01 1.60
CA HIS A 36 3.88 1.06 2.04
C HIS A 36 3.85 2.25 1.07
N VAL A 37 3.87 2.02 -0.24
CA VAL A 37 3.69 3.08 -1.25
C VAL A 37 2.34 3.78 -1.10
N ASN A 38 1.29 3.04 -0.73
CA ASN A 38 -0.04 3.58 -0.41
C ASN A 38 -0.14 4.21 0.99
N ARG A 39 0.98 4.42 1.69
CA ARG A 39 1.09 5.05 3.02
C ARG A 39 0.25 4.37 4.11
N ILE A 40 0.03 3.06 3.99
CA ILE A 40 -0.60 2.28 5.07
C ILE A 40 0.43 2.04 6.18
N ARG A 41 0.03 2.28 7.43
CA ARG A 41 0.91 2.11 8.60
C ARG A 41 1.34 0.64 8.75
N PRO A 42 2.60 0.34 9.13
CA PRO A 42 3.11 -1.03 9.28
C PRO A 42 2.22 -1.90 10.17
N SER A 43 1.78 -1.38 11.33
CA SER A 43 0.87 -2.10 12.23
C SER A 43 -0.47 -2.47 11.59
N ARG A 44 -0.96 -1.67 10.63
CA ARG A 44 -2.18 -1.99 9.87
C ARG A 44 -1.94 -3.01 8.77
N ILE A 45 -0.75 -3.03 8.18
CA ILE A 45 -0.34 -4.06 7.22
C ILE A 45 -0.25 -5.40 7.94
N ALA A 46 0.47 -5.44 9.07
CA ALA A 46 0.59 -6.61 9.94
C ALA A 46 -0.78 -7.17 10.32
N TYR A 47 -1.66 -6.31 10.85
CA TYR A 47 -3.03 -6.70 11.20
C TYR A 47 -3.82 -7.30 10.03
N ARG A 48 -3.75 -6.69 8.83
CA ARG A 48 -4.55 -7.13 7.68
C ARG A 48 -4.01 -8.38 7.00
N LEU A 49 -2.70 -8.52 6.92
CA LEU A 49 -2.06 -9.62 6.23
C LEU A 49 -1.83 -10.82 7.15
N GLY A 50 -1.70 -10.60 8.46
CA GLY A 50 -1.27 -11.66 9.38
C GLY A 50 0.24 -11.88 9.39
N ILE A 51 1.02 -10.90 8.93
CA ILE A 51 2.48 -10.94 8.95
C ILE A 51 2.95 -10.30 10.26
N ASP A 52 4.00 -10.86 10.84
CA ASP A 52 4.61 -10.28 12.04
C ASP A 52 5.10 -8.85 11.82
N LEU A 53 4.83 -7.96 12.77
CA LEU A 53 5.18 -6.55 12.66
C LEU A 53 6.69 -6.36 12.56
N ALA A 54 7.48 -7.12 13.34
CA ALA A 54 8.93 -7.05 13.31
C ALA A 54 9.49 -7.43 11.92
N GLN A 55 8.89 -8.44 11.27
CA GLN A 55 9.26 -8.85 9.91
C GLN A 55 8.99 -7.74 8.89
N ILE A 56 7.87 -7.03 9.02
CA ILE A 56 7.56 -5.87 8.18
C ILE A 56 8.56 -4.74 8.43
N GLU A 57 8.87 -4.45 9.69
CA GLU A 57 9.83 -3.41 10.05
C GLU A 57 11.23 -3.71 9.53
N ALA A 58 11.66 -4.99 9.54
CA ALA A 58 12.94 -5.42 8.96
C ALA A 58 13.04 -5.18 7.44
N TRP A 59 11.94 -5.38 6.68
CA TRP A 59 11.91 -5.03 5.26
C TRP A 59 11.92 -3.52 5.03
N LEU A 60 11.20 -2.76 5.88
CA LEU A 60 11.12 -1.30 5.78
C LEU A 60 12.42 -0.59 6.18
N SER A 61 13.14 -1.13 7.16
CA SER A 61 14.46 -0.64 7.59
C SER A 61 15.57 -0.99 6.59
N GLY A 62 15.32 -1.97 5.71
CA GLY A 62 16.32 -2.51 4.80
C GLY A 62 17.28 -3.50 5.47
N GLU A 63 16.96 -3.99 6.67
CA GLU A 63 17.71 -5.05 7.35
C GLU A 63 17.59 -6.38 6.60
N GLN A 64 16.46 -6.62 5.92
CA GLN A 64 16.22 -7.81 5.13
C GLN A 64 15.78 -7.48 3.68
N ASP A 65 16.29 -8.24 2.70
CA ASP A 65 15.87 -8.21 1.29
C ASP A 65 15.82 -6.78 0.68
N SER A 66 16.75 -5.90 1.09
CA SER A 66 16.73 -4.46 0.81
C SER A 66 16.68 -4.13 -0.69
N ASP A 67 17.55 -4.72 -1.50
CA ASP A 67 17.59 -4.48 -2.95
C ASP A 67 16.27 -4.85 -3.62
N ARG A 68 15.75 -6.04 -3.27
CA ARG A 68 14.48 -6.55 -3.79
C ARG A 68 13.32 -5.65 -3.35
N PHE A 69 13.28 -5.24 -2.10
CA PHE A 69 12.24 -4.37 -1.58
C PHE A 69 12.25 -3.00 -2.26
N GLN A 70 13.42 -2.41 -2.45
CA GLN A 70 13.57 -1.13 -3.17
C GLN A 70 13.11 -1.22 -4.63
N ASP A 71 13.43 -2.32 -5.33
CA ASP A 71 12.93 -2.55 -6.68
C ASP A 71 11.41 -2.61 -6.74
N LEU A 72 10.79 -3.30 -5.77
CA LEU A 72 9.34 -3.38 -5.65
C LEU A 72 8.72 -2.02 -5.35
N LEU A 73 9.32 -1.22 -4.45
CA LEU A 73 8.89 0.15 -4.17
C LEU A 73 8.93 1.01 -5.44
N ARG A 74 10.02 0.97 -6.21
CA ARG A 74 10.11 1.71 -7.49
C ARG A 74 9.01 1.31 -8.46
N ARG A 75 8.75 0.00 -8.59
CA ARG A 75 7.74 -0.55 -9.50
C ARG A 75 6.32 -0.12 -9.11
N HIS A 76 5.98 -0.22 -7.83
CA HIS A 76 4.67 0.17 -7.30
C HIS A 76 4.44 1.67 -7.31
N ARG A 77 5.46 2.50 -7.03
CA ARG A 77 5.37 3.97 -7.19
C ARG A 77 5.03 4.36 -8.62
N ARG A 78 5.74 3.77 -9.59
CA ARG A 78 5.47 4.00 -11.03
C ARG A 78 4.04 3.60 -11.41
N ARG A 79 3.58 2.44 -10.94
CA ARG A 79 2.21 1.96 -11.20
C ARG A 79 1.16 2.90 -10.59
N ASN A 80 1.35 3.33 -9.34
CA ASN A 80 0.45 4.27 -8.66
C ASN A 80 0.36 5.61 -9.39
N TYR A 81 1.51 6.17 -9.78
CA TYR A 81 1.56 7.41 -10.55
C TYR A 81 0.80 7.29 -11.89
N GLN A 82 1.00 6.19 -12.63
CA GLN A 82 0.26 5.94 -13.87
C GLN A 82 -1.25 5.80 -13.65
N MET A 83 -1.68 5.17 -12.55
CA MET A 83 -3.10 5.08 -12.21
C MET A 83 -3.70 6.45 -11.86
N GLN A 84 -2.96 7.31 -11.15
CA GLN A 84 -3.38 8.68 -10.84
C GLN A 84 -3.52 9.52 -12.13
N LEU A 85 -2.56 9.41 -13.05
CA LEU A 85 -2.64 10.09 -14.35
C LEU A 85 -3.87 9.66 -15.15
N ARG A 86 -4.10 8.35 -15.29
CA ARG A 86 -5.29 7.82 -15.99
C ARG A 86 -6.60 8.30 -15.36
N ARG A 87 -6.66 8.38 -14.03
CA ARG A 87 -7.82 8.96 -13.33
C ARG A 87 -7.97 10.43 -13.66
N ALA A 88 -6.89 11.21 -13.66
CA ALA A 88 -6.94 12.63 -14.00
C ALA A 88 -7.44 12.88 -15.44
N GLU A 89 -7.12 11.99 -16.39
CA GLU A 89 -7.60 12.05 -17.77
C GLU A 89 -9.11 11.82 -17.92
N GLN A 90 -9.75 11.15 -16.95
CA GLN A 90 -11.20 10.93 -16.96
C GLN A 90 -11.99 12.20 -16.56
N PHE A 91 -11.34 13.15 -15.88
CA PHE A 91 -11.92 14.44 -15.54
C PHE A 91 -11.59 15.48 -16.63
N ARG A 92 -12.49 16.42 -16.90
CA ARG A 92 -12.27 17.51 -17.87
C ARG A 92 -12.12 18.85 -17.17
N GLY A 93 -11.33 19.75 -17.74
CA GLY A 93 -11.18 21.13 -17.26
C GLY A 93 -10.24 21.26 -16.06
N GLN A 94 -10.47 22.27 -15.21
CA GLN A 94 -9.58 22.63 -14.10
C GLN A 94 -9.25 21.47 -13.15
N GLN A 95 -10.23 20.59 -12.88
CA GLN A 95 -10.03 19.43 -12.01
C GLN A 95 -8.97 18.44 -12.54
N SER A 96 -8.86 18.28 -13.86
CA SER A 96 -7.83 17.41 -14.46
C SER A 96 -6.42 17.97 -14.29
N TYR A 97 -6.29 19.30 -14.34
CA TYR A 97 -5.02 20.00 -14.14
C TYR A 97 -4.56 19.92 -12.69
N GLU A 98 -5.47 20.16 -11.73
CA GLU A 98 -5.19 20.04 -10.30
C GLU A 98 -4.77 18.61 -9.91
N MET A 99 -5.45 17.59 -10.45
CA MET A 99 -5.08 16.19 -10.21
C MET A 99 -3.69 15.84 -10.76
N ARG A 100 -3.33 16.35 -11.95
CA ARG A 100 -1.98 16.15 -12.51
C ARG A 100 -0.90 16.81 -11.64
N LEU A 101 -1.14 18.05 -11.20
CA LEU A 101 -0.23 18.79 -10.33
C LEU A 101 -0.07 18.10 -8.97
N ALA A 102 -1.16 17.55 -8.41
CA ALA A 102 -1.12 16.78 -7.17
C ALA A 102 -0.31 15.49 -7.32
N ALA A 103 -0.50 14.75 -8.42
CA ALA A 103 0.27 13.53 -8.70
C ALA A 103 1.77 13.81 -8.88
N GLU A 104 2.14 14.92 -9.51
CA GLU A 104 3.54 15.33 -9.67
C GLU A 104 4.18 15.73 -8.33
N ARG A 105 3.45 16.45 -7.47
CA ARG A 105 3.90 16.77 -6.11
C ARG A 105 4.08 15.52 -5.25
N ASP A 106 3.15 14.57 -5.33
CA ASP A 106 3.27 13.28 -4.62
C ASP A 106 4.50 12.50 -5.08
N LEU A 107 4.79 12.49 -6.38
CA LEU A 107 5.99 11.86 -6.92
C LEU A 107 7.27 12.54 -6.42
N ALA A 108 7.31 13.88 -6.43
CA ALA A 108 8.46 14.64 -5.96
C ALA A 108 8.73 14.45 -4.45
N GLN A 109 7.67 14.44 -3.63
CA GLN A 109 7.80 14.16 -2.19
C GLN A 109 8.33 12.74 -1.91
N GLN A 110 8.07 11.78 -2.80
CA GLN A 110 8.56 10.40 -2.66
C GLN A 110 10.03 10.22 -3.03
N GLN A 111 10.67 11.18 -3.73
CA GLN A 111 12.09 11.11 -4.09
C GLN A 111 13.03 11.70 -3.03
N HIS A 112 12.52 12.48 -2.08
CA HIS A 112 13.33 13.27 -1.14
C HIS A 112 13.37 12.71 0.29
N ARG A 113 12.93 11.46 0.49
CA ARG A 113 12.81 10.82 1.80
C ARG A 113 13.25 9.36 1.72
#